data_AF-A0A4R0R7H1-F1
#
_entry.id   AF-A0A4R0R7H1-F1
#
_cell.length_a   1.000
_cell.length_b   1.000
_cell.length_c   1.000
_cell.angle_alpha   90.00
_cell.angle_beta   90.00
_cell.angle_gamma   90.00
#
_symmetry.space_group_name_H-M   'P 1'
#
loop_
_entity.id
_entity.type
_entity.pdbx_description
1 polymer ?
#
loop_
_entity_poly.entity_id
_entity_poly.type
_entity_poly.pdbx_seq_one_letter_code
_entity_poly.pdbx_strand_id
1 'polypeptide(L)'
;MVTFKDCGVFIVRSDNGTAFEEYKPVMDGHRVTCCIASELGQDFDILLRNSESCAVTMWVYVDGVRTYKRTMSSGQECRNSGVRISDEAVRQYRFAEVSVTEVSPDTDPSDEIGSIRVVLRRCYITGNIPRPVFPELNLELGTHSLGERSKKDGLHRTNLGNAVAQARLKTMTVKQYIDTEDQPFGIVTILYRPRAVLQAQGFLSSPSESKHRPDSPPLPVPSAESSRSRKRTPEPGGAASESLSANKRARPTKASSLVVKQEAAVGNVNVKQELLFDSDVEDVEMSEAKKRLEQEQKELVLQQQQLVAMQQSQVALLRERVESMERRRRSRESKARGENHLVPSASSSREIIDLTVDD
;
A
#
# COMPACT_ATOMS: atom_id res chain seq x y z
N MET A 1 -6.32 -4.19 -13.26
CA MET A 1 -7.45 -4.20 -12.32
C MET A 1 -7.18 -5.23 -11.25
N VAL A 2 -7.00 -4.81 -10.00
CA VAL A 2 -6.89 -5.74 -8.87
C VAL A 2 -8.28 -6.02 -8.32
N THR A 3 -8.76 -7.22 -8.55
CA THR A 3 -9.95 -7.73 -7.88
C THR A 3 -9.56 -8.72 -6.81
N PHE A 4 -10.20 -8.57 -5.64
CA PHE A 4 -10.23 -9.62 -4.64
C PHE A 4 -11.68 -10.07 -4.51
N LYS A 5 -11.97 -11.28 -5.02
CA LYS A 5 -13.33 -11.77 -5.21
C LYS A 5 -14.18 -10.73 -5.97
N ASP A 6 -15.34 -10.36 -5.46
CA ASP A 6 -16.21 -9.38 -6.09
C ASP A 6 -15.94 -7.93 -5.63
N CYS A 7 -14.80 -7.66 -4.97
CA CYS A 7 -14.37 -6.30 -4.65
C CYS A 7 -13.22 -5.85 -5.57
N GLY A 8 -13.37 -4.69 -6.20
CA GLY A 8 -12.33 -4.09 -7.06
C GLY A 8 -11.66 -2.88 -6.41
N VAL A 9 -10.33 -2.82 -6.50
CA VAL A 9 -9.53 -1.66 -6.11
C VAL A 9 -8.68 -1.24 -7.30
N PHE A 10 -8.79 0.04 -7.68
CA PHE A 10 -8.07 0.58 -8.83
C PHE A 10 -7.39 1.87 -8.45
N ILE A 11 -6.18 2.07 -8.97
CA ILE A 11 -5.54 3.38 -8.99
C ILE A 11 -5.81 3.97 -10.37
N VAL A 12 -6.37 5.18 -10.41
CA VAL A 12 -6.67 5.90 -11.65
C VAL A 12 -6.01 7.27 -11.61
N ARG A 13 -5.61 7.80 -12.76
CA ARG A 13 -5.10 9.17 -12.85
C ARG A 13 -6.25 10.16 -12.62
N SER A 14 -6.02 11.21 -11.84
CA SER A 14 -7.08 12.17 -11.50
C SER A 14 -7.51 13.04 -12.69
N ASP A 15 -6.63 13.27 -13.67
CA ASP A 15 -6.86 14.15 -14.82
C ASP A 15 -7.80 13.56 -15.87
N ASN A 16 -7.65 12.27 -16.19
CA ASN A 16 -8.39 11.60 -17.26
C ASN A 16 -9.13 10.34 -16.81
N GLY A 17 -8.98 9.92 -15.56
CA GLY A 17 -9.62 8.72 -15.01
C GLY A 17 -9.07 7.40 -15.55
N THR A 18 -7.97 7.41 -16.30
CA THR A 18 -7.36 6.18 -16.83
C THR A 18 -6.74 5.37 -15.71
N ALA A 19 -6.99 4.06 -15.70
CA ALA A 19 -6.40 3.15 -14.73
C ALA A 19 -4.90 3.01 -14.99
N PHE A 20 -4.13 2.95 -13.90
CA PHE A 20 -2.72 2.60 -13.98
C PHE A 20 -2.57 1.15 -14.43
N GLU A 21 -1.53 0.88 -15.23
CA GLU A 21 -1.17 -0.47 -15.59
C GLU A 21 -0.60 -1.19 -14.36
N GLU A 22 -1.08 -2.41 -14.13
CA GLU A 22 -0.71 -3.23 -12.98
C GLU A 22 0.21 -4.36 -13.42
N TYR A 23 1.26 -4.60 -12.63
CA TYR A 23 2.30 -5.57 -12.90
C TYR A 23 2.37 -6.62 -11.79
N LYS A 24 2.57 -7.89 -12.18
CA LYS A 24 2.70 -9.07 -11.32
C LYS A 24 1.70 -9.10 -10.15
N PRO A 25 0.39 -9.24 -10.41
CA PRO A 25 -0.56 -9.53 -9.35
C PRO A 25 -0.21 -10.89 -8.72
N VAL A 26 0.03 -10.91 -7.41
CA VAL A 26 0.26 -12.10 -6.60
C VAL A 26 -0.88 -12.20 -5.61
N MET A 27 -1.51 -13.37 -5.54
CA MET A 27 -2.59 -13.66 -4.60
C MET A 27 -2.11 -14.71 -3.62
N ASP A 28 -2.21 -14.40 -2.33
CA ASP A 28 -1.86 -15.27 -1.21
C ASP A 28 -3.02 -15.30 -0.21
N GLY A 29 -3.88 -16.32 -0.35
CA GLY A 29 -5.08 -16.47 0.46
C GLY A 29 -6.04 -15.28 0.36
N HIS A 30 -6.15 -14.51 1.44
CA HIS A 30 -7.00 -13.31 1.53
C HIS A 30 -6.25 -12.02 1.16
N ARG A 31 -5.03 -12.12 0.64
CA ARG A 31 -4.18 -10.99 0.30
C ARG A 31 -3.91 -10.96 -1.20
N VAL A 32 -4.02 -9.79 -1.80
CA VAL A 32 -3.63 -9.56 -3.20
C VAL A 32 -2.65 -8.41 -3.22
N THR A 33 -1.50 -8.63 -3.88
CA THR A 33 -0.46 -7.62 -4.04
C THR A 33 -0.18 -7.40 -5.51
N CYS A 34 -0.06 -6.16 -5.96
CA CYS A 34 0.42 -5.84 -7.31
C CYS A 34 1.35 -4.63 -7.27
N CYS A 35 2.04 -4.37 -8.39
CA CYS A 35 2.85 -3.19 -8.59
C CYS A 35 2.23 -2.24 -9.63
N ILE A 36 2.39 -0.93 -9.47
CA ILE A 36 2.07 0.08 -10.48
C ILE A 36 3.27 1.01 -10.71
N ALA A 37 3.40 1.52 -11.93
CA ALA A 37 4.37 2.56 -12.25
C ALA A 37 3.84 3.92 -11.76
N SER A 38 4.63 4.61 -10.95
CA SER A 38 4.32 5.97 -10.47
C SER A 38 5.25 7.00 -11.10
N GLU A 39 4.72 8.20 -11.33
CA GLU A 39 5.43 9.35 -11.90
C GLU A 39 5.36 10.51 -10.91
N LEU A 40 6.47 11.21 -10.69
CA LEU A 40 6.53 12.32 -9.74
C LEU A 40 5.57 13.45 -10.13
N GLY A 41 4.87 14.00 -9.14
CA GLY A 41 3.91 15.08 -9.33
C GLY A 41 2.55 14.64 -9.89
N GLN A 42 2.39 13.37 -10.26
CA GLN A 42 1.15 12.87 -10.82
C GLN A 42 0.10 12.66 -9.73
N ASP A 43 -1.06 13.29 -9.93
CA ASP A 43 -2.23 13.13 -9.06
C ASP A 43 -2.98 11.83 -9.41
N PHE A 44 -3.45 11.14 -8.38
CA PHE A 44 -4.19 9.89 -8.54
C PHE A 44 -5.39 9.80 -7.60
N ASP A 45 -6.39 9.03 -8.04
CA ASP A 45 -7.54 8.66 -7.22
C ASP A 45 -7.54 7.14 -6.97
N ILE A 46 -8.12 6.75 -5.84
CA ILE A 46 -8.37 5.36 -5.49
C ILE A 46 -9.84 5.08 -5.79
N LEU A 47 -10.11 4.27 -6.81
CA LEU A 47 -11.45 3.82 -7.16
C LEU A 47 -11.73 2.49 -6.45
N LEU A 48 -12.87 2.43 -5.78
CA LEU A 48 -13.31 1.30 -4.99
C LEU A 48 -14.64 0.81 -5.55
N ARG A 49 -14.77 -0.48 -5.82
CA ARG A 49 -16.01 -1.11 -6.30
C ARG A 49 -16.38 -2.29 -5.41
N ASN A 50 -17.64 -2.36 -5.01
CA ASN A 50 -18.20 -3.49 -4.28
C ASN A 50 -19.23 -4.21 -5.14
N SER A 51 -18.90 -5.38 -5.65
CA SER A 51 -19.82 -6.29 -6.35
C SER A 51 -20.18 -7.51 -5.48
N GLU A 52 -19.70 -7.59 -4.23
CA GLU A 52 -20.11 -8.63 -3.29
C GLU A 52 -21.60 -8.53 -2.96
N SER A 53 -22.21 -9.65 -2.59
CA SER A 53 -23.62 -9.71 -2.19
C SER A 53 -23.95 -8.93 -0.91
N CYS A 54 -22.95 -8.56 -0.12
CA CYS A 54 -23.10 -7.86 1.15
C CYS A 54 -22.42 -6.48 1.15
N ALA A 55 -22.70 -5.67 2.18
CA ALA A 55 -22.03 -4.39 2.33
C ALA A 55 -20.59 -4.59 2.83
N VAL A 56 -19.65 -3.88 2.22
CA VAL A 56 -18.22 -3.92 2.55
C VAL A 56 -17.77 -2.56 3.03
N THR A 57 -17.05 -2.54 4.15
CA THR A 57 -16.29 -1.37 4.58
C THR A 57 -14.85 -1.51 4.12
N MET A 58 -14.35 -0.49 3.44
CA MET A 58 -13.01 -0.41 2.92
C MET A 58 -12.23 0.64 3.71
N TRP A 59 -11.10 0.24 4.29
CA TRP A 59 -10.16 1.14 4.98
C TRP A 59 -8.94 1.29 4.09
N VAL A 60 -8.62 2.52 3.73
CA VAL A 60 -7.49 2.83 2.86
C VAL A 60 -6.36 3.39 3.70
N TYR A 61 -5.20 2.79 3.52
CA TYR A 61 -3.93 3.18 4.08
C TYR A 61 -3.02 3.58 2.93
N VAL A 62 -2.38 4.73 3.03
CA VAL A 62 -1.40 5.21 2.07
C VAL A 62 -0.13 5.47 2.85
N ASP A 63 0.96 4.80 2.48
CA ASP A 63 2.24 4.84 3.19
C ASP A 63 2.12 4.46 4.68
N GLY A 64 1.20 3.54 5.00
CA GLY A 64 0.90 3.11 6.37
C GLY A 64 -0.04 4.03 7.15
N VAL A 65 -0.38 5.20 6.62
CA VAL A 65 -1.31 6.14 7.27
C VAL A 65 -2.73 5.89 6.79
N ARG A 66 -3.68 5.73 7.72
CA ARG A 66 -5.10 5.56 7.37
C ARG A 66 -5.69 6.88 6.86
N THR A 67 -5.96 6.96 5.57
CA THR A 67 -6.43 8.20 4.91
C THR A 67 -7.93 8.22 4.66
N TYR A 68 -8.56 7.06 4.51
CA TYR A 68 -9.96 6.98 4.09
C TYR A 68 -10.68 5.75 4.64
N LYS A 69 -12.00 5.91 4.84
CA LYS A 69 -12.90 4.84 5.27
C LYS A 69 -14.27 5.05 4.65
N ARG A 70 -14.76 4.04 3.94
CA ARG A 70 -16.11 4.05 3.35
C ARG A 70 -16.78 2.71 3.50
N THR A 71 -18.08 2.73 3.77
CA THR A 71 -18.96 1.56 3.68
C THR A 71 -19.75 1.66 2.40
N MET A 72 -19.78 0.58 1.63
CA MET A 72 -20.42 0.49 0.32
C MET A 72 -21.36 -0.69 0.31
N SER A 73 -22.59 -0.47 -0.12
CA SER A 73 -23.53 -1.56 -0.42
C SER A 73 -23.10 -2.33 -1.67
N SER A 74 -23.71 -3.48 -1.93
CA SER A 74 -23.53 -4.23 -3.17
C SER A 74 -23.86 -3.36 -4.39
N GLY A 75 -23.08 -3.51 -5.46
CA GLY A 75 -23.20 -2.77 -6.72
C GLY A 75 -22.72 -1.32 -6.67
N GLN A 76 -22.24 -0.82 -5.53
CA GLN A 76 -21.76 0.55 -5.42
C GLN A 76 -20.31 0.69 -5.84
N GLU A 77 -19.99 1.90 -6.32
CA GLU A 77 -18.63 2.35 -6.60
C GLU A 77 -18.37 3.68 -5.86
N CYS A 78 -17.14 3.91 -5.46
CA CYS A 78 -16.73 5.14 -4.79
C CYS A 78 -15.32 5.55 -5.24
N ARG A 79 -15.16 6.84 -5.52
CA ARG A 79 -13.87 7.45 -5.84
C ARG A 79 -13.35 8.21 -4.62
N ASN A 80 -12.13 7.90 -4.22
CA ASN A 80 -11.39 8.59 -3.17
C ASN A 80 -10.20 9.33 -3.77
N SER A 81 -10.33 10.64 -3.93
CA SER A 81 -9.30 11.48 -4.55
C SER A 81 -8.24 12.00 -3.58
N GLY A 82 -8.36 11.77 -2.27
CA GLY A 82 -7.43 12.39 -1.33
C GLY A 82 -7.79 12.25 0.14
N VAL A 83 -7.15 13.08 0.97
CA VAL A 83 -7.45 13.21 2.40
C VAL A 83 -8.40 14.38 2.62
N ARG A 84 -9.50 14.13 3.30
CA ARG A 84 -10.46 15.17 3.68
C ARG A 84 -9.88 16.02 4.81
N ILE A 85 -9.68 17.32 4.54
CA ILE A 85 -9.15 18.29 5.51
C ILE A 85 -10.26 19.08 6.21
N SER A 86 -11.41 19.26 5.55
CA SER A 86 -12.60 19.90 6.11
C SER A 86 -13.87 19.22 5.59
N ASP A 87 -15.05 19.71 5.99
CA ASP A 87 -16.31 19.14 5.50
C ASP A 87 -16.54 19.36 3.99
N GLU A 88 -15.85 20.34 3.41
CA GLU A 88 -16.03 20.80 2.04
C GLU A 88 -14.74 20.80 1.23
N ALA A 89 -13.62 20.29 1.76
CA ALA A 89 -12.34 20.27 1.06
C ALA A 89 -11.55 18.96 1.27
N VAL A 90 -10.87 18.55 0.20
CA VAL A 90 -9.96 17.40 0.16
C VAL A 90 -8.64 17.84 -0.43
N ARG A 91 -7.51 17.39 0.14
CA ARG A 91 -6.21 17.49 -0.52
C ARG A 91 -5.93 16.22 -1.31
N GLN A 92 -5.64 16.38 -2.59
CA GLN A 92 -5.51 15.25 -3.52
C GLN A 92 -4.27 14.40 -3.24
N TYR A 93 -4.33 13.09 -3.54
CA TYR A 93 -3.12 12.27 -3.50
C TYR A 93 -2.20 12.61 -4.67
N ARG A 94 -0.92 12.76 -4.39
CA ARG A 94 0.12 13.04 -5.37
C ARG A 94 1.35 12.18 -5.12
N PHE A 95 1.89 11.54 -6.13
CA PHE A 95 3.20 10.90 -6.01
C PHE A 95 4.30 11.95 -5.85
N ALA A 96 5.18 11.76 -4.88
CA ALA A 96 6.24 12.68 -4.52
C ALA A 96 7.55 11.94 -4.24
N GLU A 97 8.64 12.68 -4.28
CA GLU A 97 9.97 12.18 -3.93
C GLU A 97 10.07 11.99 -2.41
N VAL A 98 10.82 10.97 -1.99
CA VAL A 98 11.12 10.74 -0.58
C VAL A 98 12.17 11.75 -0.13
N SER A 99 11.78 12.68 0.75
CA SER A 99 12.72 13.57 1.43
C SER A 99 13.49 12.79 2.50
N VAL A 100 14.80 12.66 2.32
CA VAL A 100 15.71 12.14 3.35
C VAL A 100 16.15 13.33 4.20
N THR A 101 15.74 13.38 5.46
CA THR A 101 16.32 14.31 6.44
C THR A 101 16.97 13.51 7.56
N GLU A 102 17.99 14.08 8.19
CA GLU A 102 18.67 13.47 9.34
C GLU A 102 17.71 13.42 10.53
N VAL A 103 17.01 12.29 10.67
CA VAL A 103 16.00 12.11 11.73
C VAL A 103 16.68 11.66 13.01
N SER A 104 16.14 12.13 14.14
CA SER A 104 16.44 11.60 15.46
C SER A 104 16.27 10.06 15.48
N PRO A 105 17.13 9.32 16.19
CA PRO A 105 17.18 7.86 16.17
C PRO A 105 15.92 7.13 16.68
N ASP A 106 14.91 7.85 17.20
CA ASP A 106 13.80 7.26 17.94
C ASP A 106 12.54 6.98 17.09
N THR A 107 12.53 7.24 15.78
CA THR A 107 11.36 6.96 14.92
C THR A 107 11.60 5.74 14.06
N ASP A 108 10.90 4.64 14.37
CA ASP A 108 10.91 3.45 13.54
C ASP A 108 10.35 3.78 12.14
N PRO A 109 11.10 3.48 11.07
CA PRO A 109 10.63 3.72 9.71
C PRO A 109 9.41 2.84 9.43
N SER A 110 8.31 3.45 8.95
CA SER A 110 7.17 2.67 8.45
C SER A 110 7.61 1.85 7.24
N ASP A 111 7.53 0.52 7.34
CA ASP A 111 7.82 -0.38 6.23
C ASP A 111 6.81 -0.29 5.08
N GLU A 112 5.70 0.43 5.29
CA GLU A 112 4.60 0.55 4.34
C GLU A 112 4.76 1.70 3.33
N ILE A 113 5.89 2.42 3.33
CA ILE A 113 6.13 3.51 2.35
C ILE A 113 6.24 2.96 0.93
N GLY A 114 5.59 3.65 -0.01
CA GLY A 114 5.46 3.20 -1.40
C GLY A 114 4.35 2.17 -1.57
N SER A 115 3.36 2.15 -0.66
CA SER A 115 2.23 1.23 -0.75
C SER A 115 0.88 1.90 -0.47
N ILE A 116 -0.14 1.41 -1.17
CA ILE A 116 -1.55 1.70 -0.92
C ILE A 116 -2.20 0.40 -0.48
N ARG A 117 -2.60 0.31 0.78
CA ARG A 117 -3.20 -0.88 1.37
C ARG A 117 -4.67 -0.65 1.65
N VAL A 118 -5.53 -1.49 1.09
CA VAL A 118 -6.98 -1.45 1.26
C VAL A 118 -7.43 -2.69 2.01
N VAL A 119 -7.95 -2.48 3.23
CA VAL A 119 -8.50 -3.56 4.08
C VAL A 119 -10.00 -3.61 3.90
N LEU A 120 -10.51 -4.77 3.49
CA LEU A 120 -11.91 -5.04 3.24
C LEU A 120 -12.51 -5.79 4.43
N ARG A 121 -13.63 -5.31 4.96
CA ARG A 121 -14.40 -5.99 6.03
C ARG A 121 -15.88 -5.96 5.69
N ARG A 122 -16.51 -7.13 5.63
CA ARG A 122 -17.95 -7.28 5.44
C ARG A 122 -18.69 -6.79 6.67
N CYS A 123 -19.87 -6.24 6.47
CA CYS A 123 -20.70 -5.70 7.53
C CYS A 123 -22.19 -5.71 7.16
N TYR A 124 -23.03 -5.68 8.18
CA TYR A 124 -24.44 -5.33 8.04
C TYR A 124 -24.60 -3.82 8.25
N ILE A 125 -25.32 -3.15 7.35
CA ILE A 125 -25.71 -1.75 7.55
C ILE A 125 -26.96 -1.76 8.43
N THR A 126 -26.86 -1.15 9.61
CA THR A 126 -27.96 -1.11 10.59
C THR A 126 -28.70 0.22 10.59
N GLY A 127 -28.17 1.24 9.90
CA GLY A 127 -28.84 2.52 9.75
C GLY A 127 -27.92 3.63 9.24
N ASN A 128 -28.44 4.84 9.22
CA ASN A 128 -27.67 6.05 8.92
C ASN A 128 -27.99 7.09 10.00
N ILE A 129 -26.96 7.80 10.45
CA ILE A 129 -27.09 8.91 11.39
C ILE A 129 -26.57 10.21 10.75
N PRO A 130 -27.05 11.39 11.17
CA PRO A 130 -26.44 12.65 10.77
C PRO A 130 -24.94 12.63 11.04
N ARG A 131 -24.15 13.07 10.04
CA ARG A 131 -22.70 13.10 10.20
C ARG A 131 -22.33 14.22 11.17
N PRO A 132 -21.59 13.95 12.26
CA PRO A 132 -21.12 15.01 13.12
C PRO A 132 -20.15 15.91 12.34
N VAL A 133 -20.10 17.19 12.69
CA VAL A 133 -19.06 18.09 12.20
C VAL A 133 -17.75 17.62 12.83
N PHE A 134 -16.81 17.17 12.00
CA PHE A 134 -15.49 16.81 12.47
C PHE A 134 -14.61 18.07 12.49
N PRO A 135 -13.77 18.25 13.53
CA PRO A 135 -12.75 19.28 13.49
C PRO A 135 -11.81 19.03 12.30
N GLU A 136 -11.21 20.10 11.79
CA GLU A 136 -10.21 19.99 10.72
C GLU A 136 -9.10 19.03 11.15
N LEU A 137 -8.88 18.00 10.32
CA LEU A 137 -7.84 17.03 10.54
C LEU A 137 -6.55 17.58 9.94
N ASN A 138 -5.60 17.95 10.80
CA ASN A 138 -4.22 18.19 10.40
C ASN A 138 -3.52 16.84 10.19
N LEU A 139 -3.99 16.08 9.19
CA LEU A 139 -3.32 14.86 8.77
C LEU A 139 -2.22 15.24 7.77
N GLU A 140 -0.98 15.06 8.18
CA GLU A 140 0.17 15.24 7.32
C GLU A 140 0.62 13.89 6.78
N LEU A 141 0.57 13.72 5.46
CA LEU A 141 1.14 12.52 4.83
C LEU A 141 2.65 12.73 4.64
N GLY A 142 3.42 11.95 5.40
CA GLY A 142 4.87 11.84 5.34
C GLY A 142 5.65 13.07 5.78
N THR A 143 5.18 13.81 6.79
CA THR A 143 6.14 14.64 7.56
C THR A 143 7.11 13.79 8.38
N HIS A 144 6.84 12.49 8.50
CA HIS A 144 7.83 11.51 8.94
C HIS A 144 8.98 11.44 7.93
N SER A 145 10.10 12.06 8.30
CA SER A 145 11.33 11.84 7.58
C SER A 145 11.77 10.39 7.76
N LEU A 146 12.35 9.83 6.71
CA LEU A 146 12.95 8.51 6.76
C LEU A 146 14.39 8.62 7.24
N GLY A 147 14.76 7.76 8.20
CA GLY A 147 16.15 7.62 8.61
C GLY A 147 17.02 7.18 7.43
N GLU A 148 18.27 7.63 7.42
CA GLU A 148 19.21 7.36 6.32
C GLU A 148 19.41 5.85 6.06
N ARG A 149 19.28 5.02 7.09
CA ARG A 149 19.36 3.55 6.97
C ARG A 149 18.18 2.95 6.20
N SER A 150 17.07 3.67 6.08
CA SER A 150 15.90 3.30 5.30
C SER A 150 15.95 3.84 3.87
N LYS A 151 17.16 4.13 3.34
CA LYS A 151 17.48 4.26 1.90
C LYS A 151 17.10 2.98 1.15
N LYS A 152 15.80 2.70 1.09
CA LYS A 152 15.16 1.78 0.18
C LYS A 152 15.21 2.50 -1.17
N ASP A 153 16.27 2.24 -1.91
CA ASP A 153 16.65 2.94 -3.14
C ASP A 153 15.45 3.19 -4.06
N GLY A 154 15.26 4.45 -4.44
CA GLY A 154 14.33 4.85 -5.49
C GLY A 154 12.85 4.67 -5.14
N LEU A 155 12.45 4.79 -3.88
CA LEU A 155 11.03 4.80 -3.52
C LEU A 155 10.38 6.16 -3.82
N HIS A 156 9.18 6.11 -4.40
CA HIS A 156 8.25 7.24 -4.31
C HIS A 156 7.45 7.14 -3.01
N ARG A 157 6.93 8.27 -2.57
CA ARG A 157 5.95 8.39 -1.49
C ARG A 157 4.73 9.16 -1.97
N THR A 158 3.71 9.24 -1.14
CA THR A 158 2.55 10.10 -1.39
C THR A 158 2.67 11.37 -0.58
N ASN A 159 2.35 12.50 -1.22
CA ASN A 159 2.13 13.78 -0.57
C ASN A 159 0.69 14.23 -0.85
N LEU A 160 0.22 15.21 -0.07
CA LEU A 160 -1.05 15.86 -0.28
C LEU A 160 -0.87 17.07 -1.18
N GLY A 161 -1.53 17.06 -2.33
CA GLY A 161 -1.56 18.17 -3.27
C GLY A 161 -2.45 19.32 -2.81
N ASN A 162 -2.97 20.07 -3.78
CA ASN A 162 -3.80 21.22 -3.51
C ASN A 162 -5.15 20.82 -2.89
N ALA A 163 -5.70 21.70 -2.05
CA ALA A 163 -7.06 21.55 -1.56
C ALA A 163 -8.05 21.81 -2.69
N VAL A 164 -8.99 20.90 -2.88
CA VAL A 164 -10.08 20.97 -3.86
C VAL A 164 -11.40 20.89 -3.12
N ALA A 165 -12.38 21.69 -3.56
CA ALA A 165 -13.73 21.66 -3.01
C ALA A 165 -14.38 20.28 -3.24
N GLN A 166 -15.03 19.74 -2.21
CA GLN A 166 -15.76 18.48 -2.27
C GLN A 166 -17.11 18.62 -1.57
N ALA A 167 -18.15 17.99 -2.13
CA ALA A 167 -19.46 17.99 -1.50
C ALA A 167 -19.43 17.44 -0.06
N ARG A 168 -20.18 18.11 0.82
CA ARG A 168 -20.34 17.69 2.21
C ARG A 168 -21.15 16.41 2.31
N LEU A 169 -20.63 15.44 3.06
CA LEU A 169 -21.38 14.24 3.42
C LEU A 169 -22.37 14.58 4.54
N LYS A 170 -23.66 14.35 4.31
CA LYS A 170 -24.74 14.66 5.28
C LYS A 170 -24.93 13.57 6.35
N THR A 171 -24.62 12.33 6.00
CA THR A 171 -24.89 11.16 6.85
C THR A 171 -23.67 10.27 6.99
N MET A 172 -23.65 9.49 8.06
CA MET A 172 -22.69 8.42 8.33
C MET A 172 -23.44 7.10 8.50
N THR A 173 -22.91 6.04 7.88
CA THR A 173 -23.49 4.70 7.95
C THR A 173 -23.10 4.00 9.26
N VAL A 174 -24.13 3.58 10.01
CA VAL A 174 -24.02 2.71 11.18
C VAL A 174 -24.00 1.26 10.70
N LYS A 175 -23.12 0.46 11.29
CA LYS A 175 -22.84 -0.89 10.81
C LYS A 175 -22.39 -1.81 11.93
N GLN A 176 -22.60 -3.11 11.71
CA GLN A 176 -22.07 -4.19 12.52
C GLN A 176 -21.13 -5.03 11.64
N TYR A 177 -19.87 -5.16 12.05
CA TYR A 177 -18.88 -5.93 11.30
C TYR A 177 -19.14 -7.44 11.41
N ILE A 178 -19.01 -8.14 10.29
CA ILE A 178 -19.02 -9.61 10.23
C ILE A 178 -17.62 -10.13 10.52
N ASP A 179 -16.60 -9.49 9.94
CA ASP A 179 -15.20 -9.90 10.05
C ASP A 179 -14.50 -9.18 11.22
N THR A 180 -13.60 -9.87 11.92
CA THR A 180 -12.76 -9.28 12.98
C THR A 180 -11.62 -8.44 12.39
N GLU A 181 -10.87 -7.73 13.23
CA GLU A 181 -9.78 -6.87 12.75
C GLU A 181 -8.57 -7.68 12.31
N ASP A 182 -8.29 -8.77 13.02
CA ASP A 182 -7.19 -9.69 12.72
C ASP A 182 -7.49 -10.64 11.55
N GLN A 183 -8.76 -10.80 11.20
CA GLN A 183 -9.21 -11.64 10.09
C GLN A 183 -10.12 -10.86 9.14
N PRO A 184 -9.58 -9.85 8.43
CA PRO A 184 -10.36 -9.11 7.45
C PRO A 184 -10.79 -10.01 6.29
N PHE A 185 -11.85 -9.60 5.59
CA PHE A 185 -12.33 -10.33 4.42
C PHE A 185 -11.26 -10.46 3.33
N GLY A 186 -10.53 -9.38 3.11
CA GLY A 186 -9.43 -9.32 2.16
C GLY A 186 -8.55 -8.10 2.37
N ILE A 187 -7.31 -8.19 1.91
CA ILE A 187 -6.35 -7.09 1.92
C ILE A 187 -5.79 -6.95 0.51
N VAL A 188 -5.96 -5.77 -0.09
CA VAL A 188 -5.36 -5.44 -1.37
C VAL A 188 -4.20 -4.48 -1.12
N THR A 189 -3.00 -4.83 -1.58
CA THR A 189 -1.79 -4.00 -1.44
C THR A 189 -1.26 -3.64 -2.82
N ILE A 190 -1.22 -2.34 -3.11
CA ILE A 190 -0.73 -1.83 -4.38
C ILE A 190 0.58 -1.12 -4.11
N LEU A 191 1.68 -1.70 -4.57
CA LEU A 191 3.02 -1.15 -4.45
C LEU A 191 3.25 -0.19 -5.62
N TYR A 192 3.49 1.08 -5.34
CA TYR A 192 3.80 2.04 -6.40
C TYR A 192 5.29 2.35 -6.40
N ARG A 193 5.92 2.22 -7.57
CA ARG A 193 7.36 2.36 -7.75
C ARG A 193 7.66 3.21 -8.99
N PRO A 194 8.79 3.93 -9.04
CA PRO A 194 9.18 4.59 -10.28
C PRO A 194 9.33 3.57 -11.40
N ARG A 195 9.03 4.00 -12.63
CA ARG A 195 9.13 3.15 -13.82
C ARG A 195 10.51 2.49 -13.98
N ALA A 196 11.58 3.26 -13.71
CA ALA A 196 12.95 2.76 -13.79
C ALA A 196 13.23 1.61 -12.80
N VAL A 197 12.67 1.70 -11.58
CA VAL A 197 12.78 0.64 -10.57
C VAL A 197 12.06 -0.63 -11.02
N LEU A 198 10.86 -0.48 -11.59
CA LEU A 198 10.11 -1.62 -12.13
C LEU A 198 10.83 -2.27 -13.32
N GLN A 199 11.50 -1.49 -14.17
CA GLN A 199 12.34 -2.01 -15.26
C GLN A 199 13.55 -2.78 -14.73
N ALA A 200 14.28 -2.22 -13.76
CA ALA A 200 15.43 -2.88 -13.13
C ALA A 200 15.05 -4.20 -12.45
N GLN A 201 13.84 -4.29 -11.88
CA GLN A 201 13.30 -5.50 -11.26
C GLN A 201 12.69 -6.50 -12.29
N GLY A 202 12.75 -6.19 -13.59
CA GLY A 202 12.19 -7.03 -14.64
C GLY A 202 10.66 -7.12 -14.62
N PHE A 203 9.96 -6.17 -14.01
CA PHE A 203 8.50 -6.04 -14.13
C PHE A 203 8.11 -5.41 -15.46
N LEU A 204 8.96 -4.53 -15.99
CA LEU A 204 8.79 -3.86 -17.27
C LEU A 204 9.94 -4.22 -18.20
N SER A 205 9.62 -4.44 -19.48
CA SER A 205 10.67 -4.47 -20.50
C SER A 205 11.41 -3.15 -20.48
N SER A 206 12.74 -3.21 -20.37
CA SER A 206 13.56 -2.05 -20.72
C SER A 206 13.14 -1.63 -22.13
N PRO A 207 12.92 -0.33 -22.42
CA PRO A 207 12.73 0.11 -23.80
C PRO A 207 13.90 -0.50 -24.53
N SER A 208 13.63 -1.49 -25.39
CA SER A 208 14.72 -2.17 -26.08
C SER A 208 15.48 -1.05 -26.70
N GLU A 209 16.74 -0.85 -26.27
CA GLU A 209 17.67 0.00 -26.99
C GLU A 209 17.51 -0.52 -28.39
N SER A 210 16.77 0.24 -29.20
CA SER A 210 16.56 -0.09 -30.59
C SER A 210 17.98 -0.29 -31.02
N LYS A 211 18.28 -1.50 -31.49
CA LYS A 211 19.62 -1.87 -31.90
C LYS A 211 19.96 -0.96 -33.08
N HIS A 212 20.29 0.30 -32.81
CA HIS A 212 21.47 0.95 -33.32
C HIS A 212 22.60 0.04 -32.88
N ARG A 213 22.68 -1.11 -33.58
CA ARG A 213 23.92 -1.51 -34.19
C ARG A 213 24.50 -0.20 -34.71
N PRO A 214 25.59 0.34 -34.12
CA PRO A 214 26.35 1.33 -34.86
C PRO A 214 26.55 0.69 -36.22
N ASP A 215 25.98 1.30 -37.26
CA ASP A 215 26.27 0.94 -38.63
C ASP A 215 27.78 0.83 -38.67
N SER A 216 28.26 -0.39 -38.91
CA SER A 216 29.65 -0.64 -39.23
C SER A 216 30.11 0.49 -40.14
N PRO A 217 31.22 1.19 -39.81
CA PRO A 217 31.67 2.32 -40.60
C PRO A 217 31.69 1.90 -42.08
N PRO A 218 31.04 2.66 -42.97
CA PRO A 218 31.04 2.32 -44.39
C PRO A 218 32.49 2.21 -44.82
N LEU A 219 32.87 1.02 -45.31
CA LEU A 219 34.17 0.81 -45.93
C LEU A 219 34.36 1.90 -47.01
N PRO A 220 35.56 2.52 -47.08
CA PRO A 220 35.84 3.56 -48.06
C PRO A 220 35.81 2.95 -49.46
N VAL A 221 34.72 3.16 -50.18
CA VAL A 221 34.65 2.90 -51.62
C VAL A 221 35.31 4.09 -52.34
N PRO A 222 36.30 3.84 -53.22
CA PRO A 222 36.97 4.90 -53.94
C PRO A 222 36.06 5.52 -55.00
N SER A 223 36.04 6.84 -54.95
CA SER A 223 35.72 7.84 -55.98
C SER A 223 35.46 7.31 -57.40
N ALA A 224 34.28 7.65 -57.93
CA ALA A 224 34.10 7.88 -59.36
C ALA A 224 33.14 9.06 -59.56
N GLU A 225 33.71 10.14 -60.10
CA GLU A 225 33.05 11.34 -60.57
C GLU A 225 31.93 11.02 -61.56
N SER A 226 30.78 11.70 -61.43
CA SER A 226 29.97 12.05 -62.60
C SER A 226 28.92 13.11 -62.27
N SER A 227 29.28 14.34 -62.64
CA SER A 227 28.49 15.26 -63.46
C SER A 227 26.96 15.35 -63.33
N ARG A 228 26.54 16.61 -63.09
CA ARG A 228 25.53 17.39 -63.84
C ARG A 228 24.09 16.84 -63.85
N SER A 229 23.15 17.64 -63.35
CA SER A 229 22.27 18.45 -64.22
C SER A 229 21.18 19.18 -63.43
N ARG A 230 20.89 20.39 -63.88
CA ARG A 230 19.87 21.34 -63.43
C ARG A 230 18.45 20.79 -63.62
N LYS A 231 17.51 21.20 -62.75
CA LYS A 231 16.24 21.79 -63.23
C LYS A 231 15.55 22.63 -62.15
N ARG A 232 15.49 23.94 -62.41
CA ARG A 232 14.44 24.87 -61.92
C ARG A 232 13.06 24.34 -62.37
N THR A 233 11.97 24.67 -61.69
CA THR A 233 10.92 25.70 -62.01
C THR A 233 9.78 25.62 -60.95
N PRO A 234 8.67 26.41 -60.97
CA PRO A 234 8.29 27.30 -59.86
C PRO A 234 6.91 27.02 -59.19
N GLU A 235 6.61 27.79 -58.13
CA GLU A 235 5.33 28.36 -57.60
C GLU A 235 4.01 28.06 -58.39
N PRO A 236 2.78 28.06 -57.79
CA PRO A 236 2.32 29.10 -56.82
C PRO A 236 1.24 28.73 -55.76
N GLY A 237 1.12 29.60 -54.75
CA GLY A 237 -0.18 30.21 -54.36
C GLY A 237 -1.05 29.56 -53.27
N GLY A 238 -1.36 30.34 -52.22
CA GLY A 238 -2.61 30.15 -51.46
C GLY A 238 -2.66 30.68 -50.01
N ALA A 239 -3.05 31.96 -49.87
CA ALA A 239 -3.86 32.61 -48.81
C ALA A 239 -3.55 32.35 -47.30
N ALA A 240 -3.11 33.34 -46.50
CA ALA A 240 -3.79 34.57 -46.01
C ALA A 240 -4.79 34.36 -44.85
N SER A 241 -4.42 34.87 -43.67
CA SER A 241 -5.24 35.52 -42.60
C SER A 241 -4.47 35.38 -41.26
N GLU A 242 -3.79 36.44 -40.78
CA GLU A 242 -4.28 37.41 -39.76
C GLU A 242 -4.73 36.71 -38.46
N SER A 243 -4.15 36.97 -37.28
CA SER A 243 -4.03 38.28 -36.65
C SER A 243 -3.22 38.19 -35.34
N LEU A 244 -2.78 39.38 -34.92
CA LEU A 244 -1.85 39.72 -33.86
C LEU A 244 -2.43 39.52 -32.45
N SER A 245 -1.59 39.13 -31.50
CA SER A 245 -1.50 39.88 -30.23
C SER A 245 -0.12 39.72 -29.60
N ALA A 246 0.51 40.86 -29.37
CA ALA A 246 1.80 41.01 -28.75
C ALA A 246 1.65 40.95 -27.22
N ASN A 247 2.59 40.31 -26.53
CA ASN A 247 3.09 40.86 -25.28
C ASN A 247 4.58 40.54 -25.09
N LYS A 248 5.34 41.61 -24.97
CA LYS A 248 6.79 41.68 -24.77
C LYS A 248 7.11 41.73 -23.27
N ARG A 249 8.39 41.40 -22.98
CA ARG A 249 9.21 41.72 -21.79
C ARG A 249 9.07 40.74 -20.61
N ALA A 250 10.12 40.27 -19.94
CA ALA A 250 11.56 40.56 -20.04
C ALA A 250 12.39 39.41 -19.42
N ARG A 251 13.61 39.26 -19.97
CA ARG A 251 14.83 38.61 -19.44
C ARG A 251 15.23 39.19 -18.07
N PRO A 252 16.02 38.48 -17.21
CA PRO A 252 17.49 38.33 -17.40
C PRO A 252 18.07 36.96 -16.96
N THR A 253 18.87 36.25 -17.79
CA THR A 253 20.36 36.16 -17.81
C THR A 253 21.10 35.69 -16.55
N LYS A 254 21.79 34.54 -16.69
CA LYS A 254 23.23 34.22 -16.39
C LYS A 254 23.32 32.76 -15.94
N ALA A 255 23.77 31.80 -16.74
CA ALA A 255 25.12 31.52 -17.24
C ALA A 255 26.15 31.28 -16.13
N SER A 256 26.47 29.99 -15.91
CA SER A 256 27.70 29.53 -15.25
C SER A 256 27.98 28.10 -15.73
N SER A 257 28.71 28.01 -16.84
CA SER A 257 29.38 26.80 -17.31
C SER A 257 30.72 26.68 -16.57
N LEU A 258 30.98 25.52 -15.95
CA LEU A 258 32.33 25.15 -15.53
C LEU A 258 32.73 23.86 -16.24
N VAL A 259 33.69 24.04 -17.13
CA VAL A 259 34.50 23.07 -17.84
C VAL A 259 35.68 22.71 -16.95
N VAL A 260 35.89 21.43 -16.66
CA VAL A 260 37.15 20.86 -16.15
C VAL A 260 37.32 19.52 -16.89
N LYS A 261 38.02 19.51 -18.03
CA LYS A 261 39.47 19.28 -18.25
C LYS A 261 39.94 17.87 -17.85
N GLN A 262 40.34 17.16 -18.91
CA GLN A 262 40.93 15.83 -19.02
C GLN A 262 42.31 15.65 -18.36
N GLU A 263 42.62 14.36 -18.18
CA GLU A 263 43.93 13.67 -18.24
C GLU A 263 44.97 13.85 -17.11
N ALA A 264 45.23 12.72 -16.41
CA ALA A 264 46.57 12.15 -16.32
C ALA A 264 46.52 10.68 -15.88
N ALA A 265 47.06 9.80 -16.71
CA ALA A 265 47.47 8.44 -16.36
C ALA A 265 48.81 8.50 -15.61
N VAL A 266 48.91 7.90 -14.41
CA VAL A 266 50.21 7.57 -13.78
C VAL A 266 50.05 6.33 -12.89
N GLY A 267 50.80 5.27 -13.23
CA GLY A 267 51.55 4.48 -12.24
C GLY A 267 50.85 3.33 -11.53
N ASN A 268 50.94 2.13 -12.12
CA ASN A 268 51.03 0.89 -11.36
C ASN A 268 52.32 0.92 -10.53
N VAL A 269 52.22 1.20 -9.23
CA VAL A 269 53.31 0.99 -8.28
C VAL A 269 52.99 -0.24 -7.44
N ASN A 270 53.70 -1.33 -7.75
CA ASN A 270 53.79 -2.52 -6.90
C ASN A 270 54.65 -2.16 -5.67
N VAL A 271 54.03 -1.61 -4.63
CA VAL A 271 54.68 -1.50 -3.31
C VAL A 271 54.34 -2.76 -2.54
N LYS A 272 55.27 -3.73 -2.54
CA LYS A 272 55.36 -4.73 -1.46
C LYS A 272 55.72 -3.99 -0.19
N GLN A 273 54.72 -3.49 0.53
CA GLN A 273 54.88 -3.04 1.90
C GLN A 273 54.59 -4.25 2.79
N GLU A 274 55.66 -4.89 3.27
CA GLU A 274 55.59 -5.79 4.40
C GLU A 274 55.21 -4.96 5.63
N LEU A 275 53.90 -4.78 5.82
CA LEU A 275 53.31 -4.23 7.02
C LEU A 275 53.06 -5.39 7.98
N LEU A 276 54.04 -5.61 8.86
CA LEU A 276 53.84 -6.23 10.16
C LEU A 276 52.89 -5.32 10.96
N PHE A 277 51.58 -5.53 10.79
CA PHE A 277 50.58 -5.00 11.70
C PHE A 277 50.49 -5.93 12.90
N ASP A 278 50.77 -5.38 14.08
CA ASP A 278 50.49 -5.99 15.38
C ASP A 278 49.01 -6.40 15.43
N SER A 279 48.76 -7.71 15.40
CA SER A 279 47.43 -8.33 15.25
C SER A 279 46.62 -8.45 16.55
N ASP A 280 47.02 -7.76 17.62
CA ASP A 280 46.52 -8.08 18.96
C ASP A 280 45.42 -7.14 19.47
N VAL A 281 44.96 -6.16 18.68
CA VAL A 281 43.96 -5.16 19.11
C VAL A 281 42.54 -5.47 18.64
N GLU A 282 42.32 -6.20 17.53
CA GLU A 282 40.96 -6.51 17.03
C GLU A 282 40.25 -7.64 17.80
N ASP A 283 41.00 -8.47 18.55
CA ASP A 283 40.43 -9.62 19.28
C ASP A 283 39.64 -9.21 20.54
N VAL A 284 39.90 -8.03 21.12
CA VAL A 284 39.22 -7.57 22.34
C VAL A 284 37.80 -7.09 22.03
N GLU A 285 37.61 -6.31 20.98
CA GLU A 285 36.28 -5.80 20.60
C GLU A 285 35.33 -6.93 20.14
N MET A 286 35.85 -7.90 19.39
CA MET A 286 35.06 -9.05 18.95
C MET A 286 34.63 -9.95 20.12
N SER A 287 35.46 -10.07 21.15
CA SER A 287 35.15 -10.81 22.37
C SER A 287 34.02 -10.15 23.18
N GLU A 288 34.00 -8.81 23.27
CA GLU A 288 32.92 -8.08 23.94
C GLU A 288 31.60 -8.16 23.17
N ALA A 289 31.64 -8.00 21.85
CA ALA A 289 30.46 -8.14 20.99
C ALA A 289 29.82 -9.53 21.12
N LYS A 290 30.65 -10.58 21.16
CA LYS A 290 30.19 -11.96 21.37
C LYS A 290 29.51 -12.15 22.73
N LYS A 291 30.06 -11.57 23.80
CA LYS A 291 29.45 -11.63 25.14
C LYS A 291 28.10 -10.92 25.19
N ARG A 292 27.96 -9.77 24.52
CA ARG A 292 26.68 -9.04 24.44
C ARG A 292 25.62 -9.86 23.71
N LEU A 293 25.98 -10.45 22.56
CA LEU A 293 25.08 -11.30 21.80
C LEU A 293 24.61 -12.53 22.62
N GLU A 294 25.51 -13.15 23.37
CA GLU A 294 25.17 -14.29 24.22
C GLU A 294 24.25 -13.90 25.38
N GLN A 295 24.44 -12.70 25.96
CA GLN A 295 23.55 -12.17 26.99
C GLN A 295 22.15 -11.87 26.44
N GLU A 296 22.06 -11.22 25.28
CA GLU A 296 20.79 -10.92 24.60
C GLU A 296 20.04 -12.21 24.23
N GLN A 297 20.75 -13.23 23.75
CA GLN A 297 20.16 -14.54 23.47
C GLN A 297 19.59 -15.20 24.75
N LYS A 298 20.30 -15.11 25.88
CA LYS A 298 19.81 -15.62 27.17
C LYS A 298 18.57 -14.87 27.65
N GLU A 299 18.54 -13.55 27.48
CA GLU A 299 17.40 -12.73 27.84
C GLU A 299 16.15 -13.07 26.99
N LEU A 300 16.32 -13.24 25.68
CA LEU A 300 15.24 -13.66 24.78
C LEU A 300 14.68 -15.04 25.15
N VAL A 301 15.54 -15.99 25.51
CA VAL A 301 15.09 -17.32 25.99
C VAL A 301 14.31 -17.19 27.30
N LEU A 302 14.75 -16.34 28.22
CA LEU A 302 14.05 -16.10 29.47
C LEU A 302 12.67 -15.44 29.25
N GLN A 303 12.59 -14.44 28.37
CA GLN A 303 11.32 -13.81 28.00
C GLN A 303 10.36 -14.80 27.35
N GLN A 304 10.86 -15.66 26.46
CA GLN A 304 10.06 -16.72 25.84
C GLN A 304 9.53 -17.71 26.90
N GLN A 305 10.36 -18.09 27.89
CA GLN A 305 9.95 -18.97 28.98
C GLN A 305 8.85 -18.34 29.85
N GLN A 306 8.95 -17.03 30.14
CA GLN A 306 7.92 -16.30 30.87
C GLN A 306 6.59 -16.23 30.09
N LEU A 307 6.64 -16.01 28.78
CA LEU A 307 5.46 -15.99 27.92
C LEU A 307 4.75 -17.35 27.92
N VAL A 308 5.51 -18.44 27.81
CA VAL A 308 4.98 -19.81 27.87
C VAL A 308 4.35 -20.10 29.23
N ALA A 309 5.00 -19.70 30.33
CA ALA A 309 4.44 -19.87 31.67
C ALA A 309 3.12 -19.11 31.86
N MET A 310 3.04 -17.88 31.34
CA MET A 310 1.80 -17.08 31.37
C MET A 310 0.69 -17.74 30.55
N GLN A 311 0.98 -18.24 29.35
CA GLN A 311 0.00 -18.96 28.52
C GLN A 311 -0.49 -20.25 29.21
N GLN A 312 0.41 -21.02 29.83
CA GLN A 312 0.05 -22.22 30.59
C GLN A 312 -0.86 -21.90 31.78
N SER A 313 -0.62 -20.78 32.47
CA SER A 313 -1.48 -20.29 33.56
C SER A 313 -2.89 -19.93 33.06
N GLN A 314 -3.00 -19.23 31.93
CA GLN A 314 -4.30 -18.92 31.33
C GLN A 314 -5.07 -20.18 30.91
N VAL A 315 -4.38 -21.17 30.32
CA VAL A 315 -4.99 -22.45 29.97
C VAL A 315 -5.47 -23.22 31.21
N ALA A 316 -4.70 -23.21 32.29
CA ALA A 316 -5.09 -23.83 33.56
C ALA A 316 -6.36 -23.20 34.13
N LEU A 317 -6.45 -21.87 34.16
CA LEU A 317 -7.65 -21.15 34.61
C LEU A 317 -8.88 -21.45 33.76
N LEU A 318 -8.73 -21.55 32.44
CA LEU A 318 -9.83 -21.92 31.54
C LEU A 318 -10.30 -23.35 31.78
N ARG A 319 -9.38 -24.29 32.01
CA ARG A 319 -9.72 -25.69 32.35
C ARG A 319 -10.51 -25.78 33.65
N GLU A 320 -10.07 -25.10 34.71
CA GLU A 320 -10.79 -25.04 35.98
C GLU A 320 -12.20 -24.45 35.83
N ARG A 321 -12.33 -23.39 35.01
CA ARG A 321 -13.63 -22.78 34.72
C ARG A 321 -14.57 -23.75 33.99
N VAL A 322 -14.07 -24.51 33.02
CA VAL A 322 -14.86 -25.52 32.31
C VAL A 322 -15.29 -26.63 33.26
N GLU A 323 -14.38 -27.17 34.08
CA GLU A 323 -14.72 -28.19 35.08
C GLU A 323 -15.79 -27.70 36.08
N SER A 324 -15.68 -26.45 36.54
CA SER A 324 -16.66 -25.84 37.44
C SER A 324 -18.05 -25.73 36.80
N MET A 325 -18.12 -25.37 35.51
CA MET A 325 -19.38 -25.34 34.76
C MET A 325 -19.96 -26.75 34.57
N GLU A 326 -19.13 -27.75 34.30
CA GLU A 326 -19.57 -29.15 34.19
C GLU A 326 -20.11 -29.69 35.51
N ARG A 327 -19.45 -29.42 36.64
CA ARG A 327 -19.95 -29.80 37.98
C ARG A 327 -21.31 -29.17 38.26
N ARG A 328 -21.47 -27.88 37.95
CA ARG A 328 -22.77 -27.18 38.08
C ARG A 328 -23.84 -27.79 37.18
N ARG A 329 -23.49 -28.17 35.95
CA ARG A 329 -24.42 -28.83 35.02
C ARG A 329 -24.87 -30.18 35.56
N ARG A 330 -23.95 -31.05 36.00
CA ARG A 330 -24.28 -32.36 36.58
C ARG A 330 -25.19 -32.24 37.81
N SER A 331 -24.93 -31.27 38.68
CA SER A 331 -25.77 -31.01 39.87
C SER A 331 -27.20 -30.57 39.51
N ARG A 332 -27.37 -29.77 38.43
CA ARG A 332 -28.69 -29.39 37.92
C ARG A 332 -29.43 -30.58 37.32
N GLU A 333 -28.73 -31.42 36.56
CA GLU A 333 -29.31 -32.64 35.96
C GLU A 333 -29.77 -33.65 37.03
N SER A 334 -29.00 -33.82 38.12
CA SER A 334 -29.42 -34.68 39.24
C SER A 334 -30.63 -34.11 40.00
N LYS A 335 -30.72 -32.78 40.16
CA LYS A 335 -31.86 -32.14 40.82
C LYS A 335 -33.15 -32.27 40.00
N ALA A 336 -33.06 -32.09 38.68
CA ALA A 336 -34.19 -32.23 37.77
C ALA A 336 -34.77 -33.67 37.74
N ARG A 337 -33.93 -34.70 37.94
CA ARG A 337 -34.40 -36.10 38.04
C ARG A 337 -35.12 -36.41 39.36
N GLY A 338 -34.80 -35.71 40.45
CA GLY A 338 -35.42 -35.93 41.75
C GLY A 338 -36.84 -35.36 41.89
N GLU A 339 -37.16 -34.26 41.19
CA GLU A 339 -38.47 -33.59 41.28
C GLU A 339 -39.58 -34.27 40.47
N ASN A 340 -39.25 -35.10 39.48
CA ASN A 340 -40.25 -35.76 38.62
C ASN A 340 -40.91 -37.02 39.22
N HIS A 341 -40.56 -37.43 40.46
CA HIS A 341 -41.08 -38.67 41.05
C HIS A 341 -42.30 -38.49 41.98
N LEU A 342 -42.87 -37.28 42.08
CA LEU A 342 -44.03 -36.99 42.94
C LEU A 342 -45.16 -36.25 42.21
N VAL A 343 -45.52 -36.67 40.99
CA VAL A 343 -46.81 -36.27 40.40
C VAL A 343 -47.80 -37.43 40.58
N PRO A 344 -48.84 -37.27 41.41
CA PRO A 344 -49.94 -38.23 41.49
C PRO A 344 -50.60 -38.32 40.12
N SER A 345 -50.65 -39.53 39.57
CA SER A 345 -51.33 -39.84 38.32
C SER A 345 -52.84 -39.57 38.48
N ALA A 346 -53.28 -38.39 38.08
CA ALA A 346 -54.69 -38.12 37.83
C ALA A 346 -55.02 -38.65 36.43
N SER A 347 -55.61 -39.84 36.40
CA SER A 347 -56.29 -40.43 35.25
C SER A 347 -57.24 -39.42 34.61
N SER A 348 -56.85 -38.86 33.47
CA SER A 348 -57.71 -38.06 32.61
C SER A 348 -57.76 -38.76 31.26
N SER A 349 -58.84 -39.52 31.08
CA SER A 349 -59.25 -40.09 29.79
C SER A 349 -59.38 -38.97 28.78
N ARG A 350 -58.47 -38.93 27.80
CA ARG A 350 -58.64 -38.13 26.58
C ARG A 350 -58.92 -39.07 25.43
N GLU A 351 -60.16 -39.00 24.99
CA GLU A 351 -60.74 -39.57 23.79
C GLU A 351 -60.00 -39.03 22.56
N ILE A 352 -59.49 -39.94 21.73
CA ILE A 352 -58.82 -39.62 20.47
C ILE A 352 -59.91 -39.62 19.40
N ILE A 353 -60.21 -38.45 18.84
CA ILE A 353 -61.08 -38.33 17.67
C ILE A 353 -60.18 -38.39 16.44
N ASP A 354 -60.33 -39.48 15.69
CA ASP A 354 -59.70 -39.69 14.39
C ASP A 354 -60.47 -38.90 13.32
N LEU A 355 -59.77 -38.12 12.51
CA LEU A 355 -60.33 -37.32 11.42
C LEU A 355 -59.54 -37.61 10.14
N THR A 356 -59.62 -38.85 9.66
CA THR A 356 -59.40 -39.16 8.24
C THR A 356 -60.73 -39.05 7.52
N VAL A 357 -60.93 -37.95 6.79
CA VAL A 357 -61.99 -37.80 5.80
C VAL A 357 -61.33 -37.91 4.43
N ASP A 358 -61.76 -38.93 3.69
CA ASP A 358 -61.48 -39.13 2.27
C ASP A 358 -62.16 -38.03 1.42
N ASP A 359 -61.42 -37.50 0.44
CA ASP A 359 -61.89 -37.26 -0.94
C ASP A 359 -60.72 -36.83 -1.86
#